data_AF-A0A514XFN7-F1
#
_entry.id   AF-A0A514XFN7-F1
#
_cell.length_a   1.000
_cell.length_b   1.000
_cell.length_c   1.000
_cell.angle_alpha   90.00
_cell.angle_beta   90.00
_cell.angle_gamma   90.00
#
_symmetry.space_group_name_H-M   'P 1'
#
loop_
_entity.id
_entity.type
_entity.pdbx_description
1 polymer ?
#
loop_
_entity_poly.entity_id
_entity_poly.type
_entity_poly.pdbx_seq_one_letter_code
_entity_poly.pdbx_strand_id
1 'polypeptide(L)'
;MVMQYHLVAFVILLVAVIAVFAFRSSTDDSQVQEDFDRFLNEPMSPRQAVRFYERYVGHKYENQGYDVSYLAGLKGHVDQGRDIIVKTPKEILVIQTRAFGRRRVVHDNDIYQLFGKMTHFKLTSVDPNRTTRAIFYSTSNFSSLAKQAASTLGVEIRTEKFNRTYPMIKCSVSPTGEKNYYLPFDPVYDRVKIDHKRDEHFVRTVHQAVKKGFKRAG
;
A
#
# COMPACT_ATOMS: atom_id res chain seq x y z
N MET A 1 15.30 -46.14 -36.88
CA MET A 1 13.84 -46.03 -36.64
C MET A 1 13.49 -45.91 -35.15
N VAL A 2 14.02 -46.75 -34.26
CA VAL A 2 13.70 -46.75 -32.80
C VAL A 2 14.02 -45.42 -32.09
N MET A 3 15.15 -44.78 -32.42
CA MET A 3 15.58 -43.50 -31.80
C MET A 3 14.61 -42.33 -32.06
N GLN A 4 13.87 -42.35 -33.18
CA GLN A 4 12.94 -41.30 -33.56
C GLN A 4 11.62 -41.39 -32.78
N TYR A 5 11.17 -42.60 -32.44
CA TYR A 5 9.98 -42.81 -31.59
C TYR A 5 10.22 -42.40 -30.13
N HIS A 6 11.41 -42.66 -29.59
CA HIS A 6 11.76 -42.21 -28.23
C HIS A 6 11.83 -40.68 -28.13
N LEU A 7 12.35 -40.00 -29.15
CA LEU A 7 12.39 -38.54 -29.19
C LEU A 7 10.98 -37.95 -29.27
N VAL A 8 10.09 -38.51 -30.09
CA VAL A 8 8.69 -38.07 -30.21
C VAL A 8 7.94 -38.31 -28.90
N ALA A 9 8.08 -39.47 -28.27
CA ALA A 9 7.45 -39.77 -26.99
C ALA A 9 7.94 -38.84 -25.86
N PHE A 10 9.24 -38.52 -25.84
CA PHE A 10 9.82 -37.57 -24.90
C PHE A 10 9.29 -36.14 -25.10
N VAL A 11 9.17 -35.68 -26.35
CA VAL A 11 8.60 -34.36 -26.66
C VAL A 11 7.13 -34.29 -26.26
N ILE A 12 6.33 -35.34 -26.54
CA ILE A 12 4.91 -35.39 -26.12
C ILE A 12 4.79 -35.36 -24.59
N LEU A 13 5.61 -36.14 -23.87
CA LEU A 13 5.62 -36.13 -22.41
C LEU A 13 6.02 -34.75 -21.85
N LEU A 14 7.05 -34.12 -22.42
CA LEU A 14 7.47 -32.78 -22.01
C LEU A 14 6.37 -31.74 -22.23
N VAL A 15 5.71 -31.76 -23.39
CA VAL A 15 4.57 -30.87 -23.69
C VAL A 15 3.41 -31.12 -22.72
N ALA A 16 3.08 -32.38 -22.42
CA ALA A 16 2.03 -32.73 -21.48
C ALA A 16 2.35 -32.25 -20.05
N VAL A 17 3.59 -32.42 -19.59
CA VAL A 17 4.03 -31.94 -18.28
C VAL A 17 3.95 -30.40 -18.22
N ILE A 18 4.46 -29.69 -19.23
CA ILE A 18 4.34 -28.23 -19.31
C ILE A 18 2.87 -27.79 -19.29
N ALA A 19 2.00 -28.46 -20.04
CA ALA A 19 0.58 -28.15 -20.07
C ALA A 19 -0.10 -28.37 -18.71
N VAL A 20 0.23 -29.44 -17.99
CA VAL A 20 -0.29 -29.70 -16.63
C VAL A 20 0.18 -28.62 -15.65
N PHE A 21 1.45 -28.24 -15.69
CA PHE A 21 1.98 -27.16 -14.85
C PHE A 21 1.30 -25.82 -15.15
N ALA A 22 1.15 -25.47 -16.43
CA ALA A 22 0.48 -24.23 -16.84
C ALA A 22 -1.01 -24.21 -16.47
N PHE A 23 -1.71 -25.34 -16.61
CA PHE A 23 -3.10 -25.47 -16.22
C PHE A 23 -3.29 -25.31 -14.70
N ARG A 24 -2.42 -25.95 -13.90
CA ARG A 24 -2.44 -25.81 -12.45
C ARG A 24 -2.17 -24.37 -12.00
N SER A 25 -1.13 -23.72 -12.54
CA SER A 25 -0.85 -22.31 -12.19
C SER A 25 -2.01 -21.39 -12.56
N SER A 26 -2.64 -21.61 -13.72
CA SER A 26 -3.83 -20.85 -14.13
C SER A 26 -5.01 -21.04 -13.18
N THR A 27 -5.14 -22.22 -12.57
CA THR A 27 -6.21 -22.52 -11.60
C THR A 27 -5.92 -21.84 -10.26
N ASP A 28 -4.67 -21.89 -9.80
CA ASP A 28 -4.23 -21.22 -8.57
C ASP A 28 -4.40 -19.69 -8.68
N ASP A 29 -4.01 -19.09 -9.81
CA ASP A 29 -4.17 -17.64 -10.03
C ASP A 29 -5.65 -17.21 -10.08
N SER A 30 -6.52 -18.08 -10.61
CA SER A 30 -7.98 -17.83 -10.64
C SER A 30 -8.56 -17.88 -9.22
N GLN A 31 -8.16 -18.86 -8.40
CA GLN A 31 -8.58 -18.92 -7.00
C GLN A 31 -8.11 -17.69 -6.21
N VAL A 32 -6.87 -17.24 -6.44
CA VAL A 32 -6.32 -16.04 -5.78
C VAL A 32 -7.07 -14.78 -6.22
N GLN A 33 -7.49 -14.70 -7.49
CA GLN A 33 -8.34 -13.61 -7.97
C GLN A 33 -9.71 -13.62 -7.26
N GLU A 34 -10.35 -14.77 -7.13
CA GLU A 34 -11.62 -14.90 -6.41
C GLU A 34 -11.51 -14.49 -4.93
N ASP A 35 -10.43 -14.85 -4.26
CA ASP A 35 -10.17 -14.46 -2.88
C ASP A 35 -9.97 -12.94 -2.75
N PHE A 36 -9.27 -12.33 -3.71
CA PHE A 36 -9.13 -10.88 -3.77
C PHE A 36 -10.47 -10.17 -4.03
N ASP A 37 -11.29 -10.69 -4.95
CA ASP A 37 -12.61 -10.12 -5.23
C ASP A 37 -13.55 -10.25 -4.02
N ARG A 38 -13.51 -11.39 -3.31
CA ARG A 38 -14.23 -11.58 -2.06
C ARG A 38 -13.79 -10.57 -1.01
N PHE A 39 -12.49 -10.42 -0.80
CA PHE A 39 -11.92 -9.46 0.13
C PHE A 39 -12.36 -8.01 -0.16
N LEU A 40 -12.48 -7.63 -1.43
CA LEU A 40 -12.96 -6.29 -1.81
C LEU A 40 -14.46 -6.09 -1.55
N ASN A 41 -15.24 -7.15 -1.66
CA ASN A 41 -16.70 -7.12 -1.52
C ASN A 41 -17.19 -7.32 -0.09
N GLU A 42 -16.37 -7.90 0.80
CA GLU A 42 -16.73 -8.10 2.20
C GLU A 42 -16.98 -6.76 2.94
N PRO A 43 -17.96 -6.72 3.87
CA PRO A 43 -18.15 -5.57 4.75
C PRO A 43 -16.88 -5.30 5.58
N MET A 44 -16.34 -4.08 5.46
CA MET A 44 -15.17 -3.69 6.24
C MET A 44 -15.56 -3.35 7.68
N SER A 45 -14.82 -3.91 8.63
CA SER A 45 -14.79 -3.40 10.00
C SER A 45 -14.27 -1.95 10.03
N PRO A 46 -14.60 -1.16 11.06
CA PRO A 46 -14.07 0.21 11.21
C PRO A 46 -12.54 0.25 11.15
N ARG A 47 -11.85 -0.73 11.74
CA ARG A 47 -10.38 -0.83 11.72
C ARG A 47 -9.86 -1.09 10.31
N GLN A 48 -10.49 -1.97 9.54
CA GLN A 48 -10.12 -2.21 8.15
C GLN A 48 -10.34 -0.95 7.30
N ALA A 49 -11.46 -0.24 7.47
CA ALA A 49 -11.74 0.98 6.74
C ALA A 49 -10.68 2.07 6.99
N VAL A 50 -10.23 2.24 8.24
CA VAL A 50 -9.13 3.14 8.59
C VAL A 50 -7.83 2.71 7.90
N ARG A 51 -7.42 1.44 8.05
CA ARG A 51 -6.20 0.92 7.43
C ARG A 51 -6.20 1.04 5.90
N PHE A 52 -7.34 0.83 5.27
CA PHE A 52 -7.47 0.97 3.82
C PHE A 52 -7.37 2.42 3.37
N TYR A 53 -7.88 3.36 4.16
CA TYR A 53 -7.75 4.78 3.88
C TYR A 53 -6.29 5.24 4.03
N GLU A 54 -5.58 4.76 5.05
CA GLU A 54 -4.15 4.97 5.21
C GLU A 54 -3.38 4.47 3.97
N ARG A 55 -3.64 3.23 3.55
CA ARG A 55 -3.04 2.65 2.33
C ARG A 55 -3.38 3.43 1.07
N TYR A 56 -4.60 3.92 0.94
CA TYR A 56 -5.00 4.76 -0.19
C TYR A 56 -4.22 6.08 -0.21
N VAL A 57 -4.11 6.77 0.93
CA VAL A 57 -3.34 8.00 1.05
C VAL A 57 -1.86 7.71 0.73
N GLY A 58 -1.28 6.66 1.31
CA GLY A 58 0.10 6.27 1.05
C GLY A 58 0.37 5.91 -0.41
N HIS A 59 -0.55 5.17 -1.05
CA HIS A 59 -0.50 4.83 -2.47
C HIS A 59 -0.38 6.07 -3.37
N LYS A 60 -1.04 7.19 -3.02
CA LYS A 60 -0.89 8.44 -3.78
C LYS A 60 0.54 8.96 -3.77
N TYR A 61 1.28 8.77 -2.68
CA TYR A 61 2.69 9.16 -2.56
C TYR A 61 3.62 8.09 -3.17
N GLU A 62 3.33 6.80 -3.01
CA GLU A 62 4.08 5.72 -3.68
C GLU A 62 4.00 5.88 -5.21
N ASN A 63 2.85 6.23 -5.78
CA ASN A 63 2.70 6.52 -7.22
C ASN A 63 3.51 7.72 -7.71
N GLN A 64 3.92 8.62 -6.81
CA GLN A 64 4.80 9.74 -7.13
C GLN A 64 6.28 9.38 -6.96
N GLY A 65 6.59 8.12 -6.62
CA GLY A 65 7.95 7.63 -6.40
C GLY A 65 8.56 8.05 -5.07
N TYR A 66 7.73 8.42 -4.08
CA TYR A 66 8.22 8.77 -2.75
C TYR A 66 8.39 7.54 -1.85
N ASP A 67 9.31 7.65 -0.90
CA ASP A 67 9.53 6.60 0.10
C ASP A 67 8.46 6.70 1.19
N VAL A 68 7.57 5.72 1.23
CA VAL A 68 6.42 5.66 2.15
C VAL A 68 6.63 4.56 3.19
N SER A 69 6.48 4.92 4.46
CA SER A 69 6.47 4.00 5.59
C SER A 69 5.11 4.04 6.28
N TYR A 70 4.42 2.90 6.26
CA TYR A 70 3.17 2.69 6.97
C TYR A 70 3.47 2.25 8.41
N LEU A 71 3.02 3.02 9.40
CA LEU A 71 3.31 2.77 10.81
C LEU A 71 2.14 2.11 11.55
N ALA A 72 0.94 2.16 10.98
CA ALA A 72 -0.24 1.54 11.56
C ALA A 72 -0.09 0.00 11.63
N GLY A 73 -0.06 -0.54 12.85
CA GLY A 73 -0.01 -1.98 13.13
C GLY A 73 1.35 -2.51 13.58
N LEU A 74 2.39 -1.68 13.65
CA LEU A 74 3.61 -2.00 14.39
C LEU A 74 3.29 -1.91 15.89
N LYS A 75 3.11 -3.07 16.54
CA LYS A 75 2.82 -3.16 17.97
C LYS A 75 3.93 -2.48 18.78
N GLY A 76 3.55 -1.49 19.59
CA GLY A 76 4.37 -0.93 20.65
C GLY A 76 4.07 0.54 20.85
N HIS A 77 4.18 1.02 22.09
CA HIS A 77 4.06 2.42 22.50
C HIS A 77 5.08 3.39 21.84
N VAL A 78 5.75 2.94 20.77
CA VAL A 78 6.86 3.60 20.08
C VAL A 78 6.36 4.53 18.96
N ASP A 79 5.23 4.22 18.30
CA ASP A 79 4.79 4.98 17.11
C ASP A 79 3.86 6.17 17.38
N GLN A 80 3.52 6.44 18.65
CA GLN A 80 2.82 7.66 19.12
C GLN A 80 1.60 8.10 18.27
N GLY A 81 0.96 7.16 17.57
CA GLY A 81 -0.21 7.40 16.73
C GLY A 81 0.08 8.17 15.44
N ARG A 82 1.24 8.00 14.80
CA ARG A 82 1.47 8.45 13.40
C ARG A 82 1.01 7.35 12.43
N ASP A 83 0.39 7.72 11.32
CA ASP A 83 -0.14 6.72 10.38
C ASP A 83 0.88 6.42 9.28
N ILE A 84 1.40 7.48 8.64
CA ILE A 84 2.30 7.38 7.48
C ILE A 84 3.44 8.39 7.60
N ILE A 85 4.66 7.96 7.30
CA ILE A 85 5.81 8.84 7.07
C ILE A 85 6.18 8.79 5.59
N VAL A 86 6.28 9.94 4.96
CA VAL A 86 6.76 10.05 3.57
C VAL A 86 8.08 10.79 3.56
N LYS A 87 9.11 10.18 2.98
CA LYS A 87 10.40 10.83 2.76
C LYS A 87 10.53 11.22 1.28
N THR A 88 10.75 12.50 1.05
CA THR A 88 11.11 13.06 -0.25
C THR A 88 12.55 13.56 -0.20
N PRO A 89 13.24 13.84 -1.32
CA PRO A 89 14.59 14.40 -1.27
C PRO A 89 14.71 15.69 -0.44
N LYS A 90 13.64 16.48 -0.31
CA LYS A 90 13.65 17.80 0.35
C LYS A 90 13.17 17.76 1.80
N GLU A 91 12.16 16.95 2.09
CA GLU A 91 11.43 17.03 3.35
C GLU A 91 10.88 15.67 3.79
N ILE A 92 10.50 15.61 5.07
CA ILE A 92 9.75 14.51 5.67
C ILE A 92 8.32 14.98 5.92
N LEU A 93 7.34 14.19 5.49
CA LEU A 93 5.93 14.42 5.76
C LEU A 93 5.46 13.46 6.85
N VAL A 94 4.97 14.01 7.95
CA VAL A 94 4.29 13.27 9.01
C VAL A 94 2.80 13.36 8.74
N ILE A 95 2.20 12.23 8.38
CA ILE A 95 0.81 12.19 7.90
C ILE A 95 -0.06 11.45 8.91
N GLN A 96 -1.17 12.10 9.29
CA GLN A 96 -2.29 11.48 10.00
C GLN A 96 -3.46 11.39 9.03
N THR A 97 -4.16 10.28 9.09
CA THR A 97 -5.40 10.03 8.37
C THR A 97 -6.55 9.84 9.34
N ARG A 98 -7.76 10.15 8.88
CA ARG A 98 -8.98 9.90 9.62
C ARG A 98 -10.12 9.55 8.69
N ALA A 99 -10.44 8.28 8.63
CA ALA A 99 -11.56 7.76 7.84
C ALA A 99 -12.81 7.60 8.73
N PHE A 100 -13.83 8.43 8.49
CA PHE A 100 -15.15 8.30 9.11
C PHE A 100 -16.28 8.37 8.09
N GLY A 101 -17.49 7.99 8.53
CA GLY A 101 -18.72 8.34 7.84
C GLY A 101 -18.90 9.86 7.74
N ARG A 102 -19.64 10.31 6.71
CA ARG A 102 -19.76 11.71 6.25
C ARG A 102 -20.12 12.77 7.32
N ARG A 103 -20.58 12.36 8.50
CA ARG A 103 -21.13 13.26 9.54
C ARG A 103 -20.15 13.66 10.65
N ARG A 104 -18.99 13.00 10.78
CA ARG A 104 -18.03 13.31 11.86
C ARG A 104 -17.05 14.38 11.41
N VAL A 105 -17.07 15.54 12.05
CA VAL A 105 -16.14 16.66 11.78
C VAL A 105 -14.80 16.41 12.50
N VAL A 106 -13.70 16.85 11.88
CA VAL A 106 -12.36 16.89 12.51
C VAL A 106 -12.21 18.20 13.27
N HIS A 107 -11.75 18.13 14.51
CA HIS A 107 -11.63 19.27 15.40
C HIS A 107 -10.16 19.64 15.64
N ASP A 108 -9.94 20.83 16.19
CA ASP A 108 -8.64 21.45 16.46
C ASP A 108 -7.74 20.60 17.35
N ASN A 109 -8.28 19.87 18.32
CA ASN A 109 -7.51 18.92 19.13
C ASN A 109 -6.78 17.87 18.28
N ASP A 110 -7.38 17.43 17.17
CA ASP A 110 -6.74 16.48 16.26
C ASP A 110 -5.52 17.11 15.55
N ILE A 111 -5.61 18.41 15.24
CA ILE A 111 -4.53 19.20 14.65
C ILE A 111 -3.41 19.43 15.66
N TYR A 112 -3.74 19.80 16.91
CA TYR A 112 -2.76 19.97 17.98
C TYR A 112 -1.96 18.69 18.25
N GLN A 113 -2.66 17.55 18.30
CA GLN A 113 -2.02 16.25 18.47
C GLN A 113 -1.07 15.92 17.32
N LEU A 114 -1.48 16.12 16.06
CA LEU A 114 -0.60 15.89 14.91
C LEU A 114 0.62 16.82 14.95
N PHE A 115 0.43 18.10 15.27
CA PHE A 115 1.53 19.05 15.39
C PHE A 115 2.54 18.61 16.47
N GLY A 116 2.06 18.19 17.64
CA GLY A 116 2.91 17.64 18.71
C GLY A 116 3.67 16.40 18.27
N LYS A 117 3.00 15.45 17.59
CA LYS A 117 3.64 14.22 17.05
C LYS A 117 4.71 14.53 16.00
N MET A 118 4.46 15.51 15.13
CA MET A 118 5.41 15.94 14.11
C MET A 118 6.64 16.59 14.75
N THR A 119 6.43 17.49 15.71
CA THR A 119 7.51 18.14 16.47
C THR A 119 8.33 17.10 17.22
N HIS A 120 7.70 16.14 17.90
CA HIS A 120 8.40 15.05 18.57
C HIS A 120 9.20 14.18 17.60
N PHE A 121 8.62 13.83 16.45
CA PHE A 121 9.32 13.07 15.41
C PHE A 121 10.57 13.82 14.94
N LYS A 122 10.46 15.12 14.66
CA LYS A 122 11.59 15.94 14.25
C LYS A 122 12.70 15.96 15.31
N LEU A 123 12.33 16.18 16.57
CA LEU A 123 13.26 16.24 17.71
C LEU A 123 14.02 14.93 17.95
N THR A 124 13.38 13.79 17.68
CA THR A 124 13.95 12.45 17.92
C THR A 124 14.52 11.80 16.66
N SER A 125 14.41 12.45 15.50
CA SER A 125 14.94 11.95 14.24
C SER A 125 16.47 12.04 14.20
N VAL A 126 17.11 11.17 13.43
CA VAL A 126 18.56 11.23 13.16
C VAL A 126 18.99 12.46 12.34
N ASP A 127 18.03 13.15 11.72
CA ASP A 127 18.27 14.36 10.94
C ASP A 127 17.24 15.45 11.33
N PRO A 128 17.39 16.06 12.53
CA PRO A 128 16.46 17.07 13.04
C PRO A 128 16.41 18.35 12.21
N ASN A 129 17.45 18.62 11.41
CA ASN A 129 17.54 19.82 10.58
C ASN A 129 16.74 19.70 9.29
N ARG A 130 16.38 18.49 8.88
CA ARG A 130 15.52 18.28 7.73
C ARG A 130 14.16 18.93 7.92
N THR A 131 13.69 19.58 6.86
CA THR A 131 12.33 20.12 6.83
C THR A 131 11.34 19.00 7.10
N THR A 132 10.52 19.18 8.14
CA THR A 132 9.48 18.24 8.52
C THR A 132 8.16 18.98 8.54
N ARG A 133 7.14 18.42 7.88
CA ARG A 133 5.79 18.99 7.81
C ARG A 133 4.75 18.00 8.27
N ALA A 134 3.64 18.54 8.77
CA ALA A 134 2.47 17.77 9.16
C ALA A 134 1.37 17.89 8.08
N ILE A 135 0.75 16.77 7.71
CA ILE A 135 -0.43 16.74 6.83
C ILE A 135 -1.53 15.88 7.46
N PHE A 136 -2.74 16.44 7.56
CA PHE A 136 -3.93 15.75 8.07
C PHE A 136 -4.89 15.44 6.93
N TYR A 137 -5.10 14.16 6.63
CA TYR A 137 -6.09 13.69 5.68
C TYR A 137 -7.38 13.27 6.38
N SER A 138 -8.53 13.67 5.85
CA SER A 138 -9.82 13.13 6.29
C SER A 138 -10.82 12.94 5.17
N THR A 139 -11.68 11.94 5.30
CA THR A 139 -12.86 11.77 4.45
C THR A 139 -13.99 12.77 4.78
N SER A 140 -13.87 13.45 5.92
CA SER A 140 -14.83 14.41 6.47
C SER A 140 -14.30 15.85 6.43
N ASN A 141 -15.19 16.80 6.72
CA ASN A 141 -14.82 18.22 6.84
C ASN A 141 -14.13 18.53 8.17
N PHE A 142 -13.39 19.65 8.16
CA PHE A 142 -12.73 20.24 9.33
C PHE A 142 -13.58 21.38 9.91
N SER A 143 -13.61 21.50 11.24
CA SER A 143 -14.27 22.62 11.91
C SER A 143 -13.59 23.96 11.59
N SER A 144 -14.27 25.07 11.82
CA SER A 144 -13.67 26.41 11.65
C SER A 144 -12.42 26.58 12.51
N LEU A 145 -12.47 26.14 13.76
CA LEU A 145 -11.34 26.19 14.67
C LEU A 145 -10.20 25.27 14.24
N ALA A 146 -10.49 24.08 13.70
CA ALA A 146 -9.47 23.18 13.16
C ALA A 146 -8.72 23.81 11.97
N LYS A 147 -9.44 24.52 11.09
CA LYS A 147 -8.84 25.26 9.97
C LYS A 147 -7.93 26.40 10.45
N GLN A 148 -8.38 27.15 11.47
CA GLN A 148 -7.57 28.21 12.08
C GLN A 148 -6.31 27.64 12.74
N ALA A 149 -6.46 26.59 13.56
CA ALA A 149 -5.33 25.89 14.19
C ALA A 149 -4.33 25.37 13.15
N ALA A 150 -4.82 24.76 12.06
CA ALA A 150 -3.99 24.25 10.99
C ALA A 150 -3.17 25.37 10.31
N SER A 151 -3.83 26.49 10.00
CA SER A 151 -3.16 27.67 9.45
C SER A 151 -2.10 28.23 10.39
N THR A 152 -2.41 28.38 11.69
CA THR A 152 -1.51 28.94 12.69
C THR A 152 -0.28 28.05 12.93
N LEU A 153 -0.46 26.73 12.95
CA LEU A 153 0.60 25.77 13.25
C LEU A 153 1.36 25.28 12.01
N GLY A 154 0.99 25.73 10.81
CA GLY A 154 1.57 25.25 9.56
C GLY A 154 1.27 23.77 9.28
N VAL A 155 0.14 23.26 9.78
CA VAL A 155 -0.34 21.91 9.49
C VAL A 155 -1.19 21.97 8.23
N GLU A 156 -0.87 21.17 7.23
CA GLU A 156 -1.68 21.07 6.02
C GLU A 156 -2.89 20.17 6.29
N ILE A 157 -4.08 20.57 5.82
CA ILE A 157 -5.31 19.78 5.94
C ILE A 157 -5.85 19.43 4.55
N ARG A 158 -6.29 18.19 4.36
CA ARG A 158 -6.83 17.70 3.09
C ARG A 158 -8.11 16.90 3.31
N THR A 159 -9.20 17.37 2.71
CA THR A 159 -10.45 16.61 2.61
C THR A 159 -10.39 15.71 1.38
N GLU A 160 -10.11 14.43 1.59
CA GLU A 160 -9.90 13.45 0.52
C GLU A 160 -10.89 12.30 0.66
N LYS A 161 -11.73 12.09 -0.36
CA LYS A 161 -12.64 10.94 -0.39
C LYS A 161 -11.88 9.65 -0.62
N PHE A 162 -12.26 8.61 0.10
CA PHE A 162 -11.65 7.30 -0.07
C PHE A 162 -12.17 6.66 -1.38
N ASN A 163 -11.32 6.63 -2.41
CA ASN A 163 -11.59 5.87 -3.61
C ASN A 163 -11.19 4.40 -3.42
N ARG A 164 -12.18 3.51 -3.29
CA ARG A 164 -11.95 2.06 -3.11
C ARG A 164 -11.51 1.32 -4.38
N THR A 165 -11.54 1.96 -5.55
CA THR A 165 -11.17 1.31 -6.83
C THR A 165 -9.71 1.56 -7.24
N TYR A 166 -8.89 2.12 -6.34
CA TYR A 166 -7.46 2.26 -6.55
C TYR A 166 -6.78 0.89 -6.69
N PRO A 167 -5.71 0.76 -7.48
CA PRO A 167 -5.02 -0.51 -7.62
C PRO A 167 -4.31 -0.88 -6.31
N MET A 168 -4.64 -2.05 -5.75
CA MET A 168 -4.17 -2.51 -4.44
C MET A 168 -3.18 -3.68 -4.51
N ILE A 169 -2.88 -4.20 -5.70
CA ILE A 169 -1.92 -5.30 -5.82
C ILE A 169 -0.55 -4.69 -6.07
N LYS A 170 0.40 -4.92 -5.18
CA LYS A 170 1.78 -4.45 -5.31
C LYS A 170 2.59 -5.46 -6.09
N CYS A 171 3.17 -5.07 -7.21
CA CYS A 171 4.11 -5.87 -8.00
C CYS A 171 5.53 -5.36 -7.73
N SER A 172 6.38 -6.16 -7.09
CA SER A 172 7.74 -5.78 -6.71
C SER A 172 8.78 -6.78 -7.22
N VAL A 173 10.00 -6.30 -7.44
CA VAL A 173 11.13 -7.09 -7.95
C VAL A 173 12.16 -7.23 -6.85
N SER A 174 12.45 -8.47 -6.45
CA SER A 174 13.47 -8.75 -5.44
C SER A 174 14.86 -8.27 -5.90
N PRO A 175 15.83 -8.13 -4.98
CA PRO A 175 17.22 -7.86 -5.37
C PRO A 175 17.81 -8.94 -6.31
N THR A 176 17.31 -10.18 -6.24
CA THR A 176 17.69 -11.30 -7.11
C THR A 176 16.94 -11.31 -8.45
N GLY A 177 16.04 -10.36 -8.69
CA GLY A 177 15.28 -10.23 -9.94
C GLY A 177 13.94 -10.98 -9.96
N GLU A 178 13.52 -11.57 -8.85
CA GLU A 178 12.24 -12.29 -8.78
C GLU A 178 11.06 -11.31 -8.77
N LYS A 179 10.11 -11.54 -9.66
CA LYS A 179 8.88 -10.74 -9.79
C LYS A 179 7.76 -11.35 -8.95
N ASN A 180 7.42 -10.71 -7.83
CA ASN A 180 6.34 -11.17 -6.94
C ASN A 180 5.23 -10.13 -6.82
N TYR A 181 3.97 -10.58 -6.74
CA TYR A 181 2.84 -9.73 -6.39
C TYR A 181 2.31 -10.01 -4.99
N TYR A 182 1.87 -8.93 -4.34
CA TYR A 182 1.40 -8.90 -2.95
C TYR A 182 -0.01 -8.33 -2.90
N LEU A 183 -0.88 -9.01 -2.18
CA LEU A 183 -2.28 -8.65 -1.99
C LEU A 183 -2.42 -7.86 -0.68
N PRO A 184 -3.43 -6.97 -0.57
CA PRO A 184 -3.60 -6.12 0.60
C PRO A 184 -3.83 -6.87 1.92
N PHE A 185 -4.20 -8.15 1.88
CA PHE A 185 -4.32 -8.98 3.07
C PHE A 185 -3.04 -9.72 3.46
N ASP A 186 -1.94 -9.54 2.73
CA ASP A 186 -0.67 -10.18 3.07
C ASP A 186 -0.05 -9.57 4.34
N PRO A 187 0.53 -10.40 5.23
CA PRO A 187 1.23 -9.91 6.42
C PRO A 187 2.42 -8.98 6.12
N VAL A 188 2.98 -9.07 4.91
CA VAL A 188 4.13 -8.27 4.45
C VAL A 188 3.72 -7.04 3.64
N TYR A 189 2.45 -6.89 3.25
CA TYR A 189 2.01 -5.91 2.25
C TYR A 189 2.48 -4.48 2.51
N ASP A 190 2.37 -4.02 3.77
CA ASP A 190 2.75 -2.66 4.17
C ASP A 190 4.27 -2.43 4.23
N ARG A 191 5.07 -3.51 4.23
CA ARG A 191 6.54 -3.45 4.14
C ARG A 191 7.05 -3.47 2.71
N VAL A 192 6.25 -3.96 1.76
CA VAL A 192 6.59 -3.96 0.34
C VAL A 192 6.48 -2.54 -0.18
N LYS A 193 7.58 -2.03 -0.72
CA LYS A 193 7.67 -0.72 -1.36
C LYS A 193 7.68 -0.91 -2.87
N ILE A 194 7.18 0.08 -3.59
CA ILE A 194 7.19 0.13 -5.05
C ILE A 194 8.23 1.15 -5.50
N ASP A 195 9.25 0.67 -6.19
CA ASP A 195 10.21 1.48 -6.93
C ASP A 195 9.90 1.46 -8.42
N HIS A 196 9.29 2.53 -8.92
CA HIS A 196 8.93 2.68 -10.35
C HIS A 196 10.14 2.61 -11.29
N LYS A 197 11.37 2.73 -10.78
CA LYS A 197 12.59 2.56 -11.59
C LYS A 197 12.92 1.08 -11.87
N ARG A 198 12.30 0.14 -11.17
CA ARG A 198 12.61 -1.30 -11.19
C ARG A 198 11.51 -2.18 -11.78
N ASP A 199 10.69 -1.63 -12.69
CA ASP A 199 9.47 -2.29 -13.24
C ASP A 199 8.46 -2.69 -12.13
N GLU A 200 8.55 -2.07 -10.95
CA GLU A 200 7.60 -2.27 -9.87
C GLU A 200 6.43 -1.32 -10.02
N HIS A 201 5.22 -1.77 -9.73
CA HIS A 201 4.02 -0.97 -9.94
C HIS A 201 2.82 -1.57 -9.21
N PHE A 202 1.70 -0.84 -9.23
CA PHE A 202 0.43 -1.33 -8.75
C PHE A 202 -0.42 -1.85 -9.91
N VAL A 203 -1.18 -2.93 -9.67
CA VAL A 203 -2.21 -3.43 -10.59
C VAL A 203 -3.56 -3.63 -9.91
N ARG A 204 -4.62 -3.75 -10.71
CA ARG A 204 -5.99 -3.92 -10.20
C ARG A 204 -6.42 -5.37 -10.05
N THR A 205 -5.82 -6.28 -10.80
CA THR A 205 -6.21 -7.68 -10.84
C THR A 205 -5.00 -8.59 -10.82
N VAL A 206 -5.17 -9.80 -10.28
CA VAL A 206 -4.17 -10.87 -10.31
C VAL A 206 -3.81 -11.18 -11.76
N HIS A 207 -4.81 -11.23 -12.65
CA HIS A 207 -4.59 -11.39 -14.09
C HIS A 207 -3.61 -10.36 -14.67
N GLN A 208 -3.71 -9.08 -14.27
CA GLN A 208 -2.77 -8.05 -14.71
C GLN A 208 -1.36 -8.29 -14.18
N ALA A 209 -1.20 -8.75 -12.93
CA ALA A 209 0.10 -9.09 -12.35
C ALA A 209 0.75 -10.26 -13.11
N VAL A 210 0.01 -11.35 -13.30
CA VAL A 210 0.47 -12.57 -13.97
C VAL A 210 0.84 -12.30 -15.42
N LYS A 211 0.00 -11.55 -16.15
CA LYS A 211 0.30 -11.14 -17.55
C LYS A 211 1.61 -10.36 -17.67
N LYS A 212 2.03 -9.68 -16.60
CA LYS A 212 3.29 -8.92 -16.53
C LYS A 212 4.47 -9.74 -15.99
N GLY A 213 4.26 -11.04 -15.77
CA GLY A 213 5.28 -11.98 -15.32
C GLY A 213 5.51 -12.00 -13.81
N PHE A 214 4.59 -11.46 -13.01
CA PHE A 214 4.65 -11.55 -11.55
C PHE A 214 3.93 -12.80 -11.07
N LYS A 215 4.55 -13.53 -10.14
CA LYS A 215 3.93 -14.68 -9.46
C LYS A 215 3.47 -14.29 -8.06
N ARG A 216 2.60 -15.11 -7.47
CA ARG A 216 2.15 -14.92 -6.09
C ARG A 216 3.35 -14.95 -5.14
N ALA A 217 3.48 -13.96 -4.26
CA ALA A 217 4.41 -14.06 -3.13
C ALA A 217 4.01 -15.23 -2.22
N GLY A 218 4.94 -16.17 -2.01
CA GLY A 218 4.78 -17.30 -1.09
C GLY A 218 4.83 -16.89 0.37
#